data_AF-A0A354PFK9-F1
#
_entry.id   AF-A0A354PFK9-F1
#
_cell.length_a   1.000
_cell.length_b   1.000
_cell.length_c   1.000
_cell.angle_alpha   90.00
_cell.angle_beta   90.00
_cell.angle_gamma   90.00
#
_symmetry.space_group_name_H-M   'P 1'
#
loop_
_entity.id
_entity.type
_entity.pdbx_description
1 polymer ?
#
loop_
_entity_poly.entity_id
_entity_poly.type
_entity_poly.pdbx_seq_one_letter_code
_entity_poly.pdbx_strand_id
1 'polypeptide(L)'
;MNADELSRLLGKRPGSSREELKELARNHDVLRFFLNAWVREDIAEVFRDEYPGWREQASLPASPGAVGVPVTLDHQRKLPMAAEAAVLPVRWTDAAEQAGMLPASLVDCARRVLDRARQSPRWQDQYRDRLQADWTLQWSLDAWQNVDFSQLSLLPESAFAPLSVGLLSALADVALSRDLFCSGQWDEEQCRWHVNNQTLLRKLQQSFDLGYRRFVVPASSKAAVENFLKLHETSVESLQTKTLQDATDLDAALAGVLVIGGSSPQADDPLPDRESWYDSLRDEESARAFYETHLLSDAIRVAKDHLGKGELAGWSPQTLVSIVSHSAELIKLASLMFAPKHCVLIHTGGSIGKSVTKLTQWFDESSDRPGYADPNSSEVPDDVDSLEKIVSMVGSLPRNIDPATGSSGVLLDVTPGKRTMTLAILQAAQQGDRILCWWHDTSRYNRRAKPLSIQPLIWQVQVSGGLVPLCPQPLNRQPSVESSHESPS
;
A
#
# COMPACT_ATOMS: atom_id res chain seq x y z
N MET A 1 -35.49 -19.97 21.96
CA MET A 1 -35.80 -18.53 21.84
C MET A 1 -36.97 -18.37 20.87
N ASN A 2 -38.00 -17.60 21.23
CA ASN A 2 -39.09 -17.30 20.30
C ASN A 2 -38.82 -15.96 19.56
N ALA A 3 -39.59 -15.71 18.51
CA ALA A 3 -39.50 -14.49 17.70
C ALA A 3 -39.50 -13.17 18.52
N ASP A 4 -40.20 -13.15 19.65
CA ASP A 4 -40.36 -11.96 20.47
C ASP A 4 -39.08 -11.59 21.25
N GLU A 5 -38.29 -12.58 21.65
CA GLU A 5 -37.02 -12.36 22.34
C GLU A 5 -35.94 -11.78 21.41
N LEU A 6 -35.87 -12.27 20.15
CA LEU A 6 -35.00 -11.69 19.13
C LEU A 6 -35.45 -10.27 18.74
N SER A 7 -36.76 -10.04 18.61
CA SER A 7 -37.31 -8.69 18.36
C SER A 7 -36.96 -7.70 19.46
N ARG A 8 -37.03 -8.12 20.73
CA ARG A 8 -36.61 -7.28 21.88
C ARG A 8 -35.11 -6.98 21.86
N LEU A 9 -34.27 -7.95 21.52
CA LEU A 9 -32.82 -7.79 21.39
C LEU A 9 -32.45 -6.85 20.22
N LEU A 10 -33.20 -6.88 19.13
CA LEU A 10 -32.98 -6.04 17.95
C LEU A 10 -33.70 -4.68 18.02
N GLY A 11 -34.19 -4.28 19.20
CA GLY A 11 -34.83 -2.97 19.42
C GLY A 11 -36.19 -2.79 18.71
N LYS A 12 -36.81 -3.85 18.19
CA LYS A 12 -38.12 -3.77 17.55
C LYS A 12 -39.24 -3.75 18.60
N ARG A 13 -40.31 -2.99 18.30
CA ARG A 13 -41.52 -2.93 19.14
C ARG A 13 -42.11 -4.33 19.33
N PRO A 14 -42.69 -4.65 20.50
CA PRO A 14 -43.40 -5.91 20.69
C PRO A 14 -44.54 -6.01 19.64
N GLY A 15 -44.47 -7.01 18.76
CA GLY A 15 -45.44 -7.20 17.67
C GLY A 15 -44.86 -7.39 16.26
N SER A 16 -43.53 -7.34 16.07
CA SER A 16 -42.90 -7.65 14.78
C SER A 16 -43.31 -9.05 14.31
N SER A 17 -43.87 -9.16 13.11
CA SER A 17 -44.40 -10.43 12.63
C SER A 17 -43.29 -11.48 12.45
N ARG A 18 -43.63 -12.76 12.59
CA ARG A 18 -42.75 -13.89 12.26
C ARG A 18 -42.20 -13.81 10.81
N GLU A 19 -42.86 -13.07 9.93
CA GLU A 19 -42.39 -12.76 8.57
C GLU A 19 -41.24 -11.75 8.55
N GLU A 20 -41.26 -10.69 9.38
CA GLU A 20 -40.17 -9.71 9.47
C GLU A 20 -38.87 -10.32 9.99
N LEU A 21 -38.96 -11.26 10.93
CA LEU A 21 -37.80 -11.99 11.44
C LEU A 21 -37.29 -13.00 10.41
N LYS A 22 -38.18 -13.59 9.60
CA LYS A 22 -37.79 -14.38 8.43
C LYS A 22 -37.12 -13.50 7.37
N GLU A 23 -37.55 -12.25 7.20
CA GLU A 23 -36.96 -11.31 6.25
C GLU A 23 -35.59 -10.78 6.71
N LEU A 24 -35.42 -10.56 8.02
CA LEU A 24 -34.11 -10.29 8.63
C LEU A 24 -33.18 -11.52 8.54
N ALA A 25 -33.74 -12.73 8.68
CA ALA A 25 -33.02 -13.99 8.48
C ALA A 25 -32.72 -14.30 7.00
N ARG A 26 -33.49 -13.75 6.05
CA ARG A 26 -33.19 -13.79 4.60
C ARG A 26 -31.98 -12.92 4.27
N ASN A 27 -31.70 -11.88 5.07
CA ASN A 27 -30.46 -11.11 5.00
C ASN A 27 -29.35 -11.86 5.75
N HIS A 28 -28.97 -13.02 5.19
CA HIS A 28 -28.14 -14.04 5.84
C HIS A 28 -26.88 -13.48 6.49
N ASP A 29 -26.17 -12.53 5.87
CA ASP A 29 -24.89 -12.01 6.38
C ASP A 29 -25.01 -11.21 7.68
N VAL A 30 -26.15 -10.55 7.88
CA VAL A 30 -26.40 -9.68 9.05
C VAL A 30 -26.71 -10.50 10.28
N LEU A 31 -27.57 -11.51 10.13
CA LEU A 31 -27.87 -12.45 11.19
C LEU A 31 -26.66 -13.32 11.50
N ARG A 32 -25.89 -13.75 10.48
CA ARG A 32 -24.62 -14.48 10.65
C ARG A 32 -23.62 -13.66 11.46
N PHE A 33 -23.38 -12.40 11.08
CA PHE A 33 -22.46 -11.54 11.82
C PHE A 33 -22.93 -11.30 13.25
N PHE A 34 -24.22 -11.00 13.47
CA PHE A 34 -24.75 -10.81 14.82
C PHE A 34 -24.56 -12.07 15.69
N LEU A 35 -24.98 -13.23 15.21
CA LEU A 35 -24.87 -14.47 15.99
C LEU A 35 -23.43 -14.85 16.28
N ASN A 36 -22.55 -14.75 15.28
CA ASN A 36 -21.15 -15.08 15.47
C ASN A 36 -20.45 -14.06 16.34
N ALA A 37 -20.71 -12.76 16.19
CA ALA A 37 -19.98 -11.70 16.86
C ALA A 37 -20.57 -11.26 18.21
N TRP A 38 -21.83 -11.58 18.52
CA TRP A 38 -22.54 -11.04 19.69
C TRP A 38 -23.17 -12.09 20.60
N VAL A 39 -23.38 -13.32 20.13
CA VAL A 39 -24.08 -14.35 20.89
C VAL A 39 -23.09 -15.37 21.41
N ARG A 40 -23.31 -15.86 22.63
CA ARG A 40 -22.48 -16.91 23.23
C ARG A 40 -22.47 -18.17 22.36
N GLU A 41 -21.32 -18.83 22.31
CA GLU A 41 -21.09 -20.00 21.47
C GLU A 41 -22.10 -21.13 21.70
N ASP A 42 -22.41 -21.44 22.97
CA ASP A 42 -23.37 -22.50 23.34
C ASP A 42 -24.79 -22.23 22.82
N ILE A 43 -25.13 -20.96 22.64
CA ILE A 43 -26.41 -20.55 22.07
C ILE A 43 -26.31 -20.51 20.55
N ALA A 44 -25.21 -20.00 20.00
CA ALA A 44 -24.97 -19.92 18.57
C ALA A 44 -25.00 -21.32 17.92
N GLU A 45 -24.44 -22.34 18.56
CA GLU A 45 -24.46 -23.74 18.10
C GLU A 45 -25.87 -24.27 17.85
N VAL A 46 -26.81 -24.00 18.78
CA VAL A 46 -28.22 -24.42 18.64
C VAL A 46 -28.82 -23.90 17.34
N PHE A 47 -28.51 -22.66 16.96
CA PHE A 47 -29.02 -22.12 15.71
C PHE A 47 -28.24 -22.59 14.47
N ARG A 48 -26.94 -22.87 14.58
CA ARG A 48 -26.14 -23.41 13.46
C ARG A 48 -26.65 -24.77 13.01
N ASP A 49 -27.10 -25.60 13.95
CA ASP A 49 -27.68 -26.91 13.66
C ASP A 49 -29.03 -26.81 12.94
N GLU A 50 -29.81 -25.76 13.21
CA GLU A 50 -31.09 -25.51 12.56
C GLU A 50 -30.93 -24.91 11.14
N TYR A 51 -29.79 -24.30 10.81
CA TYR A 51 -29.56 -23.59 9.55
C TYR A 51 -28.16 -23.84 8.94
N PRO A 52 -27.98 -24.89 8.13
CA PRO A 52 -26.67 -25.33 7.62
C PRO A 52 -25.90 -24.31 6.77
N GLY A 53 -26.61 -23.39 6.10
CA GLY A 53 -26.01 -22.31 5.31
C GLY A 53 -25.28 -21.24 6.13
N TRP A 54 -25.24 -21.38 7.46
CA TRP A 54 -24.63 -20.39 8.36
C TRP A 54 -23.15 -20.63 8.65
N ARG A 55 -22.57 -21.72 8.15
CA ARG A 55 -21.13 -22.01 8.28
C ARG A 55 -20.24 -21.11 7.40
N GLU A 56 -20.83 -20.26 6.56
CA GLU A 56 -20.10 -19.25 5.80
C GLU A 56 -19.62 -18.12 6.73
N GLN A 57 -18.34 -17.76 6.59
CA GLN A 57 -17.66 -16.82 7.47
C GLN A 57 -18.18 -15.39 7.26
N ALA A 58 -18.70 -14.77 8.31
CA ALA A 58 -19.16 -13.39 8.25
C ALA A 58 -17.96 -12.45 8.06
N SER A 59 -17.91 -11.73 6.94
CA SER A 59 -16.81 -10.83 6.62
C SER A 59 -17.25 -9.37 6.60
N LEU A 60 -16.41 -8.46 7.08
CA LEU A 60 -16.66 -7.03 6.94
C LEU A 60 -16.64 -6.61 5.46
N PRO A 61 -17.40 -5.56 5.08
CA PRO A 61 -17.26 -4.95 3.76
C PRO A 61 -15.81 -4.50 3.52
N ALA A 62 -15.25 -4.82 2.36
CA ALA A 62 -13.95 -4.29 1.92
C ALA A 62 -14.13 -2.89 1.32
N SER A 63 -14.50 -1.91 2.13
CA SER A 63 -14.60 -0.50 1.72
C SER A 63 -13.64 0.36 2.54
N PRO A 64 -13.09 1.45 1.98
CA PRO A 64 -12.32 2.43 2.75
C PRO A 64 -13.07 2.86 4.02
N GLY A 65 -12.35 2.96 5.13
CA GLY A 65 -12.92 3.34 6.42
C GLY A 65 -13.60 2.23 7.20
N ALA A 66 -13.92 1.08 6.60
CA ALA A 66 -14.59 -0.02 7.28
C ALA A 66 -13.62 -0.81 8.17
N VAL A 67 -14.00 -0.98 9.45
CA VAL A 67 -13.21 -1.67 10.45
C VAL A 67 -14.08 -2.47 11.42
N GLY A 68 -13.51 -3.54 11.94
CA GLY A 68 -14.07 -4.30 13.06
C GLY A 68 -13.52 -3.75 14.35
N VAL A 69 -14.39 -3.25 15.21
CA VAL A 69 -14.00 -2.70 16.51
C VAL A 69 -14.29 -3.72 17.59
N PRO A 70 -13.26 -4.41 18.13
CA PRO A 70 -13.45 -5.38 19.19
C PRO A 70 -13.70 -4.66 20.52
N VAL A 71 -14.79 -5.03 21.19
CA VAL A 71 -15.25 -4.42 22.44
C VAL A 71 -15.56 -5.49 23.48
N THR A 72 -15.64 -5.07 24.75
CA THR A 72 -16.16 -5.91 25.84
C THR A 72 -17.52 -5.38 26.26
N LEU A 73 -18.47 -6.29 26.52
CA LEU A 73 -19.81 -5.95 26.97
C LEU A 73 -19.85 -5.88 28.50
N ASP A 74 -20.22 -4.71 29.04
CA ASP A 74 -20.27 -4.43 30.50
C ASP A 74 -21.57 -4.96 31.17
N HIS A 75 -22.43 -5.65 30.40
CA HIS A 75 -23.81 -5.94 30.81
C HIS A 75 -24.23 -7.41 30.65
N GLN A 76 -23.34 -8.35 30.96
CA GLN A 76 -23.66 -9.79 30.91
C GLN A 76 -24.90 -10.18 31.75
N ARG A 77 -25.15 -9.49 32.86
CA ARG A 77 -26.35 -9.74 33.69
C ARG A 77 -27.66 -9.32 33.02
N LYS A 78 -27.62 -8.31 32.14
CA LYS A 78 -28.82 -7.81 31.42
C LYS A 78 -29.00 -8.51 30.07
N LEU A 79 -27.91 -9.00 29.48
CA LEU A 79 -27.88 -9.71 28.22
C LEU A 79 -27.22 -11.09 28.41
N PRO A 80 -27.89 -12.06 29.05
CA PRO A 80 -27.28 -13.34 29.42
C PRO A 80 -26.88 -14.20 28.22
N MET A 81 -27.42 -13.87 27.04
CA MET A 81 -27.10 -14.53 25.77
C MET A 81 -25.92 -13.87 25.05
N ALA A 82 -25.54 -12.65 25.45
CA ALA A 82 -24.48 -11.94 24.77
C ALA A 82 -23.11 -12.50 25.14
N ALA A 83 -22.23 -12.61 24.15
CA ALA A 83 -20.84 -12.95 24.36
C ALA A 83 -20.16 -11.91 25.27
N GLU A 84 -19.07 -12.30 25.95
CA GLU A 84 -18.36 -11.37 26.83
C GLU A 84 -17.65 -10.25 26.04
N ALA A 85 -17.27 -10.56 24.80
CA ALA A 85 -16.67 -9.65 23.84
C ALA A 85 -17.46 -9.72 22.54
N ALA A 86 -17.43 -8.62 21.77
CA ALA A 86 -18.07 -8.55 20.48
C ALA A 86 -17.19 -7.78 19.48
N VAL A 87 -17.45 -7.96 18.19
CA VAL A 87 -16.87 -7.11 17.14
C VAL A 87 -17.99 -6.24 16.56
N LEU A 88 -17.75 -4.92 16.54
CA LEU A 88 -18.65 -3.94 15.97
C LEU A 88 -18.22 -3.59 14.54
N PRO A 89 -19.08 -3.80 13.53
CA PRO A 89 -18.76 -3.52 12.15
C PRO A 89 -19.07 -2.04 11.86
N VAL A 90 -18.05 -1.19 11.87
CA VAL A 90 -18.24 0.27 11.70
C VAL A 90 -17.44 0.81 10.52
N ARG A 91 -17.82 2.00 10.03
CA ARG A 91 -17.15 2.69 8.93
C ARG A 91 -17.11 4.19 9.18
N TRP A 92 -15.98 4.81 8.85
CA TRP A 92 -15.86 6.26 8.75
C TRP A 92 -16.44 6.78 7.44
N THR A 93 -17.30 7.80 7.52
CA THR A 93 -17.92 8.44 6.34
C THR A 93 -17.84 9.96 6.46
N ASP A 94 -17.75 10.66 5.35
CA ASP A 94 -17.77 12.13 5.27
C ASP A 94 -19.19 12.72 5.18
N ALA A 95 -20.21 11.88 5.34
CA ALA A 95 -21.62 12.27 5.30
C ALA A 95 -22.14 12.69 6.68
N ALA A 96 -22.95 13.75 6.71
CA ALA A 96 -23.57 14.30 7.91
C ALA A 96 -24.74 13.44 8.48
N GLU A 97 -25.04 12.27 7.90
CA GLU A 97 -26.14 11.42 8.36
C GLU A 97 -25.80 10.69 9.68
N GLN A 98 -26.84 10.55 10.51
CA GLN A 98 -26.73 10.43 11.97
C GLN A 98 -25.99 9.19 12.48
N ALA A 99 -24.98 9.45 13.32
CA ALA A 99 -24.35 8.50 14.25
C ALA A 99 -25.25 8.10 15.45
N GLY A 100 -26.53 8.47 15.44
CA GLY A 100 -27.42 8.44 16.62
C GLY A 100 -27.76 7.04 17.15
N MET A 101 -27.40 5.99 16.42
CA MET A 101 -27.69 4.59 16.75
C MET A 101 -26.48 3.82 17.29
N LEU A 102 -25.31 4.46 17.39
CA LEU A 102 -24.10 3.85 17.93
C LEU A 102 -24.03 4.01 19.46
N PRO A 103 -23.38 3.06 20.18
CA PRO A 103 -23.11 3.19 21.61
C PRO A 103 -22.32 4.47 21.93
N ALA A 104 -22.75 5.22 22.95
CA ALA A 104 -22.17 6.53 23.27
C ALA A 104 -20.65 6.48 23.51
N SER A 105 -20.16 5.45 24.22
CA SER A 105 -18.74 5.29 24.49
C SER A 105 -17.88 5.05 23.23
N LEU A 106 -18.47 4.45 22.18
CA LEU A 106 -17.81 4.30 20.90
C LEU A 106 -17.77 5.62 20.13
N VAL A 107 -18.86 6.37 20.13
CA VAL A 107 -18.94 7.70 19.50
C VAL A 107 -17.92 8.65 20.15
N ASP A 108 -17.79 8.63 21.47
CA ASP A 108 -16.80 9.45 22.18
C ASP A 108 -15.37 9.02 21.86
N CYS A 109 -15.10 7.71 21.73
CA CYS A 109 -13.80 7.22 21.29
C CYS A 109 -13.48 7.69 19.86
N ALA A 110 -14.45 7.62 18.94
CA ALA A 110 -14.31 8.10 17.57
C ALA A 110 -14.01 9.61 17.52
N ARG A 111 -14.73 10.43 18.29
CA ARG A 111 -14.46 11.87 18.40
C ARG A 111 -13.02 12.14 18.84
N ARG A 112 -12.53 11.44 19.86
CA ARG A 112 -11.13 11.56 20.31
C ARG A 112 -10.12 11.22 19.21
N VAL A 113 -10.39 10.17 18.44
CA VAL A 113 -9.56 9.81 17.27
C VAL A 113 -9.55 10.92 16.23
N LEU A 114 -10.72 11.49 15.89
CA LEU A 114 -10.84 12.58 14.92
C LEU A 114 -10.20 13.89 15.41
N ASP A 115 -10.36 14.24 16.68
CA ASP A 115 -9.73 15.41 17.27
C ASP A 115 -8.21 15.27 17.24
N ARG A 116 -7.70 14.08 17.56
CA ARG A 116 -6.26 13.79 17.50
C ARG A 116 -5.74 13.84 16.08
N ALA A 117 -6.48 13.29 15.12
CA ALA A 117 -6.20 13.38 13.69
C ALA A 117 -6.06 14.84 13.22
N ARG A 118 -7.00 15.70 13.64
CA ARG A 118 -7.01 17.13 13.31
C ARG A 118 -5.88 17.92 13.98
N GLN A 119 -5.41 17.49 15.14
CA GLN A 119 -4.29 18.11 15.85
C GLN A 119 -2.92 17.63 15.36
N SER A 120 -2.86 16.52 14.62
CA SER A 120 -1.60 15.96 14.09
C SER A 120 -1.07 16.82 12.94
N PRO A 121 0.10 17.47 13.07
CA PRO A 121 0.67 18.26 11.98
C PRO A 121 0.90 17.43 10.72
N ARG A 122 1.33 16.17 10.88
CA ARG A 122 1.60 15.29 9.75
C ARG A 122 0.34 14.84 9.02
N TRP A 123 -0.75 14.59 9.73
CA TRP A 123 -2.02 14.27 9.07
C TRP A 123 -2.64 15.52 8.43
N GLN A 124 -2.47 16.70 9.04
CA GLN A 124 -2.84 17.97 8.42
C GLN A 124 -2.02 18.29 7.17
N ASP A 125 -0.74 17.92 7.12
CA ASP A 125 0.07 18.08 5.92
C ASP A 125 -0.31 17.07 4.83
N GLN A 126 -0.69 15.85 5.22
CA GLN A 126 -0.99 14.78 4.28
C GLN A 126 -2.44 14.82 3.76
N TYR A 127 -3.41 15.15 4.62
CA TYR A 127 -4.85 14.98 4.39
C TYR A 127 -5.68 16.24 4.72
N ARG A 128 -5.08 17.43 4.68
CA ARG A 128 -5.71 18.71 5.09
C ARG A 128 -7.17 18.84 4.64
N ASP A 129 -7.39 18.75 3.34
CA ASP A 129 -8.68 19.02 2.71
C ASP A 129 -9.72 17.98 3.12
N ARG A 130 -9.30 16.71 3.24
CA ARG A 130 -10.17 15.62 3.68
C ARG A 130 -10.50 15.73 5.17
N LEU A 131 -9.56 16.13 6.02
CA LEU A 131 -9.77 16.24 7.48
C LEU A 131 -10.74 17.37 7.88
N GLN A 132 -10.94 18.34 7.00
CA GLN A 132 -11.93 19.42 7.18
C GLN A 132 -13.36 18.95 6.94
N ALA A 133 -13.57 17.77 6.36
CA ALA A 133 -14.90 17.20 6.21
C ALA A 133 -15.51 16.80 7.57
N ASP A 134 -16.83 16.65 7.57
CA ASP A 134 -17.62 16.24 8.73
C ASP A 134 -17.61 14.72 8.88
N TRP A 135 -16.46 14.17 9.24
CA TRP A 135 -16.30 12.73 9.45
C TRP A 135 -17.17 12.22 10.60
N THR A 136 -18.00 11.23 10.30
CA THR A 136 -18.86 10.53 11.25
C THR A 136 -18.57 9.02 11.23
N LEU A 137 -18.85 8.36 12.34
CA LEU A 137 -18.82 6.91 12.43
C LEU A 137 -20.23 6.36 12.19
N GLN A 138 -20.36 5.35 11.35
CA GLN A 138 -21.61 4.67 11.02
C GLN A 138 -21.43 3.14 11.07
N TRP A 139 -22.53 2.39 11.01
CA TRP A 139 -22.47 0.95 10.77
C TRP A 139 -21.95 0.67 9.37
N SER A 140 -21.03 -0.30 9.23
CA SER A 140 -20.57 -0.71 7.90
C SER A 140 -21.56 -1.65 7.21
N LEU A 141 -22.46 -2.28 7.97
CA LEU A 141 -23.51 -3.16 7.44
C LEU A 141 -24.82 -2.38 7.28
N ASP A 142 -25.34 -2.32 6.06
CA ASP A 142 -26.55 -1.54 5.73
C ASP A 142 -27.76 -1.93 6.58
N ALA A 143 -27.94 -3.22 6.87
CA ALA A 143 -29.07 -3.66 7.68
C ALA A 143 -29.01 -3.22 9.16
N TRP A 144 -27.83 -2.80 9.65
CA TRP A 144 -27.67 -2.31 11.02
C TRP A 144 -27.95 -0.82 11.13
N GLN A 145 -28.05 -0.09 10.00
CA GLN A 145 -28.32 1.35 9.98
C GLN A 145 -29.63 1.75 10.65
N ASN A 146 -30.58 0.81 10.81
CA ASN A 146 -31.88 1.06 11.44
C ASN A 146 -32.01 0.43 12.84
N VAL A 147 -30.92 -0.12 13.40
CA VAL A 147 -30.93 -0.77 14.72
C VAL A 147 -30.25 0.14 15.73
N ASP A 148 -30.99 0.51 16.78
CA ASP A 148 -30.50 1.39 17.84
C ASP A 148 -29.73 0.61 18.91
N PHE A 149 -28.41 0.80 18.93
CA PHE A 149 -27.51 0.24 19.94
C PHE A 149 -27.01 1.30 20.93
N SER A 150 -27.57 2.51 20.95
CA SER A 150 -27.15 3.60 21.83
C SER A 150 -27.19 3.25 23.33
N GLN A 151 -28.05 2.30 23.70
CA GLN A 151 -28.23 1.82 25.08
C GLN A 151 -27.20 0.76 25.51
N LEU A 152 -26.32 0.31 24.62
CA LEU A 152 -25.28 -0.66 24.99
C LEU A 152 -24.16 0.00 25.80
N SER A 153 -23.88 -0.55 26.98
CA SER A 153 -22.68 -0.21 27.74
C SER A 153 -21.50 -1.02 27.23
N LEU A 154 -20.55 -0.34 26.58
CA LEU A 154 -19.33 -0.92 26.06
C LEU A 154 -18.11 -0.35 26.76
N LEU A 155 -17.09 -1.20 26.96
CA LEU A 155 -15.75 -0.77 27.33
C LEU A 155 -14.92 -0.56 26.04
N PRO A 156 -14.60 0.70 25.65
CA PRO A 156 -13.94 1.01 24.38
C PRO A 156 -12.40 0.95 24.46
N GLU A 157 -11.82 0.30 25.48
CA GLU A 157 -10.36 0.20 25.72
C GLU A 157 -9.57 -0.42 24.55
N SER A 158 -10.25 -0.93 23.54
CA SER A 158 -9.62 -1.51 22.34
C SER A 158 -10.09 -0.88 21.05
N ALA A 159 -10.95 0.13 21.14
CA ALA A 159 -11.54 0.79 19.99
C ALA A 159 -10.61 1.83 19.36
N PHE A 160 -9.71 2.45 20.13
CA PHE A 160 -8.93 3.58 19.64
C PHE A 160 -8.05 3.21 18.44
N ALA A 161 -7.29 2.11 18.52
CA ALA A 161 -6.45 1.65 17.41
C ALA A 161 -7.24 1.31 16.14
N PRO A 162 -8.25 0.40 16.15
CA PRO A 162 -9.01 0.08 14.95
C PRO A 162 -9.78 1.29 14.40
N LEU A 163 -10.32 2.17 15.24
CA LEU A 163 -10.96 3.40 14.77
C LEU A 163 -9.96 4.33 14.08
N SER A 164 -8.74 4.46 14.62
CA SER A 164 -7.68 5.28 14.01
C SER A 164 -7.22 4.70 12.67
N VAL A 165 -7.10 3.37 12.59
CA VAL A 165 -6.76 2.65 11.35
C VAL A 165 -7.86 2.80 10.32
N GLY A 166 -9.13 2.72 10.74
CA GLY A 166 -10.28 2.99 9.88
C GLY A 166 -10.27 4.41 9.35
N LEU A 167 -10.05 5.41 10.20
CA LEU A 167 -10.02 6.81 9.75
C LEU A 167 -8.88 7.03 8.74
N LEU A 168 -7.69 6.51 9.03
CA LEU A 168 -6.55 6.54 8.12
C LEU A 168 -6.86 5.86 6.78
N SER A 169 -7.52 4.70 6.81
CA SER A 169 -7.96 3.98 5.61
C SER A 169 -8.94 4.81 4.79
N ALA A 170 -9.90 5.49 5.43
CA ALA A 170 -10.83 6.38 4.76
C ALA A 170 -10.10 7.58 4.13
N LEU A 171 -9.20 8.23 4.88
CA LEU A 171 -8.41 9.39 4.43
C LEU A 171 -7.41 9.05 3.32
N ALA A 172 -6.91 7.82 3.28
CA ALA A 172 -6.03 7.31 2.23
C ALA A 172 -6.80 6.72 1.04
N ASP A 173 -8.11 6.54 1.16
CA ASP A 173 -8.94 5.81 0.19
C ASP A 173 -8.45 4.37 -0.07
N VAL A 174 -7.98 3.69 0.98
CA VAL A 174 -7.43 2.33 0.90
C VAL A 174 -8.32 1.38 1.68
N ALA A 175 -8.84 0.34 1.02
CA ALA A 175 -9.59 -0.72 1.71
C ALA A 175 -8.66 -1.55 2.61
N LEU A 176 -9.09 -1.75 3.86
CA LEU A 176 -8.43 -2.68 4.77
C LEU A 176 -8.81 -4.11 4.44
N SER A 177 -7.92 -5.02 4.72
CA SER A 177 -8.21 -6.43 4.59
C SER A 177 -9.18 -6.91 5.66
N ARG A 178 -10.07 -7.81 5.24
CA ARG A 178 -11.14 -8.37 6.08
C ARG A 178 -10.62 -9.27 7.20
N ASP A 179 -9.38 -9.75 7.08
CA ASP A 179 -8.73 -10.61 8.06
C ASP A 179 -7.90 -9.82 9.11
N LEU A 180 -7.90 -8.49 9.07
CA LEU A 180 -7.16 -7.64 10.00
C LEU A 180 -7.93 -7.37 11.30
N PHE A 181 -7.43 -7.93 12.39
CA PHE A 181 -7.78 -7.54 13.75
C PHE A 181 -6.81 -6.47 14.25
N CYS A 182 -7.34 -5.37 14.79
CA CYS A 182 -6.55 -4.38 15.50
C CYS A 182 -7.18 -4.05 16.85
N SER A 183 -6.35 -3.94 17.89
CA SER A 183 -6.79 -3.62 19.24
C SER A 183 -5.74 -2.78 19.95
N GLY A 184 -6.18 -1.74 20.64
CA GLY A 184 -5.30 -0.93 21.48
C GLY A 184 -5.94 0.39 21.89
N GLN A 185 -5.55 0.88 23.05
CA GLN A 185 -5.81 2.23 23.52
C GLN A 185 -4.50 3.02 23.54
N TRP A 186 -4.57 4.24 23.03
CA TRP A 186 -3.46 5.16 23.09
C TRP A 186 -3.44 5.86 24.45
N ASP A 187 -2.33 5.74 25.17
CA ASP A 187 -2.01 6.54 26.35
C ASP A 187 -1.27 7.79 25.88
N GLU A 188 -1.89 8.96 26.00
CA GLU A 188 -1.31 10.23 25.58
C GLU A 188 -0.19 10.70 26.50
N GLU A 189 -0.25 10.38 27.80
CA GLU A 189 0.75 10.82 28.77
C GLU A 189 2.04 10.02 28.61
N GLN A 190 1.90 8.73 28.33
CA GLN A 190 3.04 7.82 28.17
C GLN A 190 3.50 7.67 26.72
N CYS A 191 2.69 8.14 25.75
CA CYS A 191 2.84 7.90 24.33
C CYS A 191 3.01 6.40 23.99
N ARG A 192 2.13 5.57 24.57
CA ARG A 192 2.21 4.10 24.46
C ARG A 192 0.87 3.46 24.17
N TRP A 193 0.93 2.32 23.52
CA TRP A 193 -0.23 1.47 23.35
C TRP A 193 -0.43 0.55 24.56
N HIS A 194 -1.67 0.45 25.03
CA HIS A 194 -2.04 -0.52 26.05
C HIS A 194 -3.38 -1.18 25.73
N VAL A 195 -3.59 -2.36 26.31
CA VAL A 195 -4.87 -3.04 26.34
C VAL A 195 -4.88 -4.00 27.52
N ASN A 196 -6.03 -4.15 28.16
CA ASN A 196 -6.19 -5.15 29.21
C ASN A 196 -6.09 -6.57 28.61
N ASN A 197 -5.05 -7.31 28.99
CA ASN A 197 -4.80 -8.67 28.48
C ASN A 197 -5.91 -9.67 28.83
N GLN A 198 -6.65 -9.47 29.93
CA GLN A 198 -7.76 -10.36 30.30
C GLN A 198 -8.93 -10.22 29.33
N THR A 199 -9.29 -9.00 28.95
CA THR A 199 -10.34 -8.76 27.95
C THR A 199 -9.85 -9.04 26.53
N LEU A 200 -8.56 -8.86 26.27
CA LEU A 200 -7.93 -9.13 24.97
C LEU A 200 -8.15 -10.57 24.50
N LEU A 201 -7.89 -11.56 25.35
CA LEU A 201 -8.05 -12.98 24.96
C LEU A 201 -9.48 -13.30 24.50
N ARG A 202 -10.50 -12.72 25.16
CA ARG A 202 -11.91 -12.87 24.79
C ARG A 202 -12.21 -12.24 23.43
N LYS A 203 -11.68 -11.04 23.18
CA LYS A 203 -11.78 -10.36 21.87
C LYS A 203 -11.06 -11.12 20.76
N LEU A 204 -9.90 -11.72 21.08
CA LEU A 204 -9.12 -12.53 20.14
C LEU A 204 -9.88 -13.78 19.72
N GLN A 205 -10.44 -14.52 20.68
CA GLN A 205 -11.30 -15.67 20.39
C GLN A 205 -12.43 -15.27 19.43
N GLN A 206 -13.19 -14.25 19.84
CA GLN A 206 -14.32 -13.77 19.07
C GLN A 206 -13.96 -13.34 17.65
N SER A 207 -12.78 -12.73 17.48
CA SER A 207 -12.29 -12.30 16.17
C SER A 207 -11.74 -13.47 15.35
N PHE A 208 -11.06 -14.41 15.99
CA PHE A 208 -10.58 -15.61 15.32
C PHE A 208 -11.73 -16.40 14.70
N ASP A 209 -12.85 -16.53 15.42
CA ASP A 209 -14.07 -17.20 14.96
C ASP A 209 -14.73 -16.46 13.79
N LEU A 210 -14.63 -15.14 13.75
CA LEU A 210 -15.08 -14.30 12.63
C LEU A 210 -14.15 -14.30 11.41
N GLY A 211 -13.00 -14.98 11.47
CA GLY A 211 -12.08 -15.09 10.33
C GLY A 211 -10.93 -14.13 10.30
N TYR A 212 -10.71 -13.38 11.38
CA TYR A 212 -9.50 -12.58 11.51
C TYR A 212 -8.26 -13.49 11.63
N ARG A 213 -7.22 -13.19 10.86
CA ARG A 213 -5.97 -13.97 10.78
C ARG A 213 -4.72 -13.11 10.98
N ARG A 214 -4.82 -11.80 10.78
CA ARG A 214 -3.75 -10.83 11.02
C ARG A 214 -4.07 -10.02 12.26
N PHE A 215 -3.25 -10.14 13.30
CA PHE A 215 -3.47 -9.50 14.59
C PHE A 215 -2.45 -8.38 14.82
N VAL A 216 -2.96 -7.17 15.03
CA VAL A 216 -2.17 -5.97 15.36
C VAL A 216 -2.53 -5.50 16.76
N VAL A 217 -1.61 -5.68 17.69
CA VAL A 217 -1.81 -5.43 19.14
C VAL A 217 -0.66 -4.64 19.74
N PRO A 218 -0.79 -4.08 20.95
CA PRO A 218 0.32 -3.43 21.63
C PRO A 218 1.49 -4.41 21.85
N ALA A 219 2.72 -3.91 21.83
CA ALA A 219 3.91 -4.74 22.03
C ALA A 219 3.86 -5.53 23.35
N SER A 220 3.30 -4.92 24.41
CA SER A 220 3.08 -5.54 25.73
C SER A 220 2.13 -6.74 25.72
N SER A 221 1.28 -6.86 24.70
CA SER A 221 0.31 -7.96 24.55
C SER A 221 0.77 -9.04 23.57
N LYS A 222 1.87 -8.83 22.84
CA LYS A 222 2.35 -9.74 21.78
C LYS A 222 2.47 -11.19 22.25
N ALA A 223 3.11 -11.42 23.40
CA ALA A 223 3.32 -12.77 23.92
C ALA A 223 1.99 -13.49 24.25
N ALA A 224 0.99 -12.76 24.75
CA ALA A 224 -0.32 -13.33 25.04
C ALA A 224 -1.04 -13.75 23.73
N VAL A 225 -0.93 -12.95 22.68
CA VAL A 225 -1.51 -13.26 21.36
C VAL A 225 -0.80 -14.44 20.71
N GLU A 226 0.53 -14.47 20.73
CA GLU A 226 1.29 -15.61 20.20
C GLU A 226 0.96 -16.92 20.92
N ASN A 227 0.79 -16.88 22.25
CA ASN A 227 0.37 -18.05 23.01
C ASN A 227 -1.06 -18.47 22.67
N PHE A 228 -1.98 -17.51 22.53
CA PHE A 228 -3.34 -17.78 22.07
C PHE A 228 -3.34 -18.47 20.71
N LEU A 229 -2.60 -17.95 19.73
CA LEU A 229 -2.54 -18.51 18.37
C LEU A 229 -1.91 -19.91 18.34
N LYS A 230 -0.88 -20.17 19.15
CA LYS A 230 -0.27 -21.51 19.26
C LYS A 230 -1.25 -22.57 19.76
N LEU A 231 -2.15 -22.20 20.69
CA LEU A 231 -3.14 -23.11 21.27
C LEU A 231 -4.27 -23.47 20.29
N HIS A 232 -4.48 -22.66 19.25
CA HIS A 232 -5.58 -22.85 18.29
C HIS A 232 -5.17 -23.61 17.01
N GLU A 233 -3.98 -24.24 17.00
CA GLU A 233 -3.48 -25.26 16.04
C GLU A 233 -3.78 -25.07 14.53
N THR A 234 -4.04 -23.86 14.06
CA THR A 234 -4.14 -23.60 12.62
C THR A 234 -2.76 -23.57 11.99
N SER A 235 -2.57 -24.38 10.94
CA SER A 235 -1.38 -24.37 10.07
C SER A 235 -0.89 -22.95 9.79
N VAL A 236 0.31 -22.67 10.30
CA VAL A 236 0.78 -21.37 10.80
C VAL A 236 1.18 -20.37 9.71
N GLU A 237 1.14 -20.74 8.44
CA GLU A 237 1.67 -19.88 7.36
C GLU A 237 0.81 -18.63 7.06
N SER A 238 -0.45 -18.60 7.47
CA SER A 238 -1.36 -17.45 7.23
C SER A 238 -1.53 -16.51 8.44
N LEU A 239 -1.08 -16.90 9.63
CA LEU A 239 -1.27 -16.10 10.84
C LEU A 239 -0.12 -15.12 11.03
N GLN A 240 -0.43 -13.82 11.01
CA GLN A 240 0.57 -12.77 11.23
C GLN A 240 0.24 -11.99 12.50
N THR A 241 1.17 -11.98 13.46
CA THR A 241 1.11 -11.06 14.60
C THR A 241 2.10 -9.93 14.37
N LYS A 242 1.60 -8.69 14.39
CA LYS A 242 2.44 -7.49 14.36
C LYS A 242 2.10 -6.59 15.54
N THR A 243 3.05 -5.76 15.93
CA THR A 243 2.90 -4.88 17.09
C THR A 243 2.66 -3.44 16.66
N LEU A 244 1.73 -2.79 17.33
CA LEU A 244 1.68 -1.33 17.37
C LEU A 244 2.99 -0.84 18.00
N GLN A 245 3.69 0.06 17.33
CA GLN A 245 4.94 0.61 17.84
C GLN A 245 4.63 1.73 18.82
N ASP A 246 5.28 1.71 19.98
CA ASP A 246 5.33 2.88 20.84
C ASP A 246 6.17 3.96 20.13
N ALA A 247 5.72 5.20 20.18
CA ALA A 247 6.35 6.29 19.44
C ALA A 247 6.12 7.62 20.15
N THR A 248 6.78 8.69 19.70
CA THR A 248 6.62 10.04 20.28
C THR A 248 5.22 10.61 20.04
N ASP A 249 4.52 10.12 19.02
CA ASP A 249 3.18 10.54 18.66
C ASP A 249 2.39 9.41 18.00
N LEU A 250 1.08 9.60 17.90
CA LEU A 250 0.14 8.63 17.36
C LEU A 250 0.41 8.30 15.88
N ASP A 251 0.88 9.27 15.11
CA ASP A 251 1.10 9.11 13.68
C ASP A 251 2.28 8.18 13.41
N ALA A 252 3.41 8.41 14.08
CA ALA A 252 4.54 7.48 14.06
C ALA A 252 4.13 6.08 14.54
N ALA A 253 3.26 6.01 15.55
CA ALA A 253 2.76 4.76 16.11
C ALA A 253 1.87 3.95 15.13
N LEU A 254 1.18 4.64 14.21
CA LEU A 254 0.28 4.05 13.20
C LEU A 254 0.89 3.92 11.81
N ALA A 255 2.08 4.50 11.56
CA ALA A 255 2.70 4.59 10.23
C ALA A 255 2.88 3.24 9.52
N GLY A 256 3.00 2.13 10.27
CA GLY A 256 3.08 0.78 9.73
C GLY A 256 1.74 0.08 9.56
N VAL A 257 0.67 0.53 10.22
CA VAL A 257 -0.57 -0.27 10.35
C VAL A 257 -1.35 -0.34 9.05
N LEU A 258 -1.36 0.72 8.22
CA LEU A 258 -1.96 0.64 6.88
C LEU A 258 -1.24 -0.35 5.96
N VAL A 259 0.09 -0.39 5.99
CA VAL A 259 0.89 -1.36 5.21
C VAL A 259 0.62 -2.79 5.70
N ILE A 260 0.42 -2.96 7.01
CA ILE A 260 0.11 -4.25 7.62
C ILE A 260 -1.32 -4.69 7.31
N GLY A 261 -2.24 -3.74 7.28
CA GLY A 261 -3.67 -3.96 7.34
C GLY A 261 -4.39 -3.83 6.01
N GLY A 262 -3.84 -3.12 5.04
CA GLY A 262 -4.43 -3.02 3.72
C GLY A 262 -4.27 -4.29 2.91
N SER A 263 -5.17 -4.44 1.95
CA SER A 263 -5.05 -5.45 0.91
C SER A 263 -4.16 -4.89 -0.19
N SER A 264 -3.02 -5.52 -0.43
CA SER A 264 -2.22 -5.20 -1.62
C SER A 264 -3.10 -5.45 -2.85
N PRO A 265 -3.35 -4.43 -3.69
CA PRO A 265 -4.07 -4.63 -4.92
C PRO A 265 -3.31 -5.61 -5.80
N GLN A 266 -4.05 -6.43 -6.53
CA GLN A 266 -3.54 -7.38 -7.52
C GLN A 266 -3.07 -6.65 -8.78
N ALA A 267 -2.30 -7.34 -9.63
CA ALA A 267 -1.74 -6.73 -10.84
C ALA A 267 -2.82 -6.29 -11.85
N ASP A 268 -3.99 -6.90 -11.82
CA ASP A 268 -5.16 -6.61 -12.66
C ASP A 268 -6.16 -5.63 -12.04
N ASP A 269 -5.97 -5.23 -10.77
CA ASP A 269 -6.79 -4.20 -10.13
C ASP A 269 -6.62 -2.83 -10.83
N PRO A 270 -7.61 -1.92 -10.68
CA PRO A 270 -7.54 -0.59 -11.25
C PRO A 270 -6.24 0.13 -10.92
N LEU A 271 -5.68 0.82 -11.93
CA LEU A 271 -4.41 1.53 -11.81
C LEU A 271 -4.37 2.55 -10.66
N PRO A 272 -5.42 3.37 -10.41
CA PRO A 272 -5.43 4.31 -9.29
C PRO A 272 -5.25 3.63 -7.93
N ASP A 273 -5.81 2.43 -7.74
CA ASP A 273 -5.73 1.69 -6.49
C ASP A 273 -4.29 1.19 -6.25
N ARG A 274 -3.65 0.69 -7.31
CA ARG A 274 -2.23 0.28 -7.28
C ARG A 274 -1.28 1.46 -7.03
N GLU A 275 -1.54 2.63 -7.61
CA GLU A 275 -0.75 3.84 -7.36
C GLU A 275 -0.89 4.33 -5.92
N SER A 276 -2.13 4.41 -5.41
CA SER A 276 -2.41 4.79 -4.01
C SER A 276 -1.73 3.84 -3.02
N TRP A 277 -1.80 2.52 -3.29
CA TRP A 277 -1.10 1.53 -2.49
C TRP A 277 0.42 1.75 -2.49
N TYR A 278 1.04 1.91 -3.67
CA TYR A 278 2.48 2.16 -3.79
C TYR A 278 2.93 3.40 -3.00
N ASP A 279 2.17 4.49 -3.06
CA ASP A 279 2.46 5.73 -2.32
C ASP A 279 2.33 5.54 -0.79
N SER A 280 1.49 4.61 -0.35
CA SER A 280 1.32 4.26 1.06
C SER A 280 2.50 3.46 1.63
N LEU A 281 3.26 2.73 0.79
CA LEU A 281 4.38 1.89 1.23
C LEU A 281 5.52 2.77 1.78
N ARG A 282 5.94 2.51 3.02
CA ARG A 282 6.98 3.32 3.69
C ARG A 282 8.38 2.73 3.55
N ASP A 283 8.51 1.43 3.36
CA ASP A 283 9.79 0.77 3.17
C ASP A 283 10.16 0.73 1.67
N GLU A 284 11.44 0.93 1.36
CA GLU A 284 11.91 1.03 -0.02
C GLU A 284 11.91 -0.33 -0.72
N GLU A 285 12.13 -1.41 0.04
CA GLU A 285 12.20 -2.77 -0.51
C GLU A 285 10.83 -3.28 -0.96
N SER A 286 9.78 -3.16 -0.14
CA SER A 286 8.41 -3.53 -0.53
C SER A 286 7.87 -2.61 -1.61
N ALA A 287 8.18 -1.31 -1.57
CA ALA A 287 7.81 -0.40 -2.64
C ALA A 287 8.45 -0.81 -3.97
N ARG A 288 9.75 -1.11 -3.98
CA ARG A 288 10.44 -1.63 -5.17
C ARG A 288 9.82 -2.95 -5.66
N ALA A 289 9.62 -3.91 -4.76
CA ALA A 289 9.02 -5.19 -5.11
C ALA A 289 7.61 -5.03 -5.70
N PHE A 290 6.78 -4.20 -5.09
CA PHE A 290 5.43 -3.88 -5.58
C PHE A 290 5.48 -3.19 -6.93
N TYR A 291 6.36 -2.19 -7.10
CA TYR A 291 6.53 -1.50 -8.38
C TYR A 291 6.91 -2.46 -9.51
N GLU A 292 7.91 -3.32 -9.28
CA GLU A 292 8.36 -4.29 -10.28
C GLU A 292 7.27 -5.28 -10.70
N THR A 293 6.42 -5.69 -9.77
CA THR A 293 5.40 -6.73 -9.99
C THR A 293 4.06 -6.18 -10.46
N HIS A 294 3.70 -4.95 -10.07
CA HIS A 294 2.36 -4.39 -10.29
C HIS A 294 2.34 -3.13 -11.14
N LEU A 295 3.42 -2.34 -11.24
CA LEU A 295 3.40 -1.03 -11.91
C LEU A 295 4.38 -0.91 -13.09
N LEU A 296 5.40 -1.76 -13.15
CA LEU A 296 6.45 -1.67 -14.16
C LEU A 296 5.90 -1.84 -15.60
N SER A 297 4.95 -2.74 -15.81
CA SER A 297 4.30 -2.95 -17.11
C SER A 297 3.55 -1.70 -17.59
N ASP A 298 2.80 -1.05 -16.68
CA ASP A 298 2.12 0.20 -16.96
C ASP A 298 3.11 1.35 -17.21
N ALA A 299 4.19 1.43 -16.43
CA ALA A 299 5.24 2.42 -16.64
C ALA A 299 5.90 2.28 -18.02
N ILE A 300 6.16 1.04 -18.46
CA ILE A 300 6.66 0.75 -19.81
C ILE A 300 5.67 1.22 -20.86
N ARG A 301 4.37 0.94 -20.68
CA ARG A 301 3.32 1.36 -21.62
C ARG A 301 3.28 2.89 -21.75
N VAL A 302 3.22 3.61 -20.64
CA VAL A 302 3.22 5.08 -20.61
C VAL A 302 4.47 5.65 -21.27
N ALA A 303 5.64 5.09 -20.96
CA ALA A 303 6.90 5.53 -21.54
C ALA A 303 6.98 5.23 -23.06
N LYS A 304 6.46 4.08 -23.52
CA LYS A 304 6.34 3.75 -24.96
C LYS A 304 5.37 4.69 -25.68
N ASP A 305 4.24 5.02 -25.08
CA ASP A 305 3.26 5.95 -25.67
C ASP A 305 3.85 7.37 -25.81
N HIS A 306 4.73 7.76 -24.88
CA HIS A 306 5.49 9.00 -24.97
C HIS A 306 6.48 8.99 -26.15
N LEU A 307 7.17 7.87 -26.38
CA LEU A 307 8.13 7.71 -27.48
C LEU A 307 7.49 7.45 -28.85
N GLY A 308 6.31 6.82 -28.88
CA GLY A 308 5.64 6.29 -30.07
C GLY A 308 5.17 7.34 -31.08
N LYS A 309 5.39 8.63 -30.80
CA LYS A 309 5.00 9.75 -31.67
C LYS A 309 6.19 10.42 -32.38
N GLY A 310 7.41 9.86 -32.32
CA GLY A 310 8.61 10.47 -32.88
C GLY A 310 9.59 9.50 -33.56
N GLU A 311 10.82 9.98 -33.81
CA GLU A 311 11.93 9.26 -34.47
C GLU A 311 12.39 7.98 -33.75
N LEU A 312 11.86 7.76 -32.54
CA LEU A 312 12.17 6.62 -31.68
C LEU A 312 11.11 5.52 -31.75
N ALA A 313 10.01 5.72 -32.49
CA ALA A 313 8.95 4.74 -32.63
C ALA A 313 9.49 3.44 -33.24
N GLY A 314 9.39 2.34 -32.48
CA GLY A 314 9.87 1.03 -32.91
C GLY A 314 11.40 0.86 -32.93
N TRP A 315 12.16 1.86 -32.47
CA TRP A 315 13.61 1.72 -32.37
C TRP A 315 14.02 0.79 -31.23
N SER A 316 14.98 -0.09 -31.50
CA SER A 316 15.57 -1.01 -30.53
C SER A 316 17.11 -1.00 -30.68
N PRO A 317 17.85 -0.72 -29.60
CA PRO A 317 19.31 -0.78 -29.62
C PRO A 317 19.81 -2.22 -29.70
N GLN A 318 21.00 -2.40 -30.24
CA GLN A 318 21.73 -3.66 -30.11
C GLN A 318 22.27 -3.83 -28.69
N THR A 319 22.80 -2.77 -28.11
CA THR A 319 23.45 -2.80 -26.79
C THR A 319 22.90 -1.71 -25.89
N LEU A 320 22.48 -2.08 -24.68
CA LEU A 320 22.21 -1.18 -23.57
C LEU A 320 23.40 -1.21 -22.60
N VAL A 321 23.98 -0.06 -22.30
CA VAL A 321 24.99 0.10 -21.25
C VAL A 321 24.34 0.82 -20.08
N SER A 322 24.41 0.23 -18.88
CA SER A 322 23.83 0.84 -17.69
C SER A 322 24.68 0.60 -16.45
N ILE A 323 24.68 1.57 -15.54
CA ILE A 323 25.30 1.44 -14.22
C ILE A 323 24.34 0.72 -13.27
N VAL A 324 24.81 -0.26 -12.52
CA VAL A 324 24.02 -0.92 -11.48
C VAL A 324 24.10 -0.09 -10.20
N SER A 325 22.93 0.26 -9.67
CA SER A 325 22.78 0.96 -8.39
C SER A 325 21.71 0.28 -7.54
N HIS A 326 21.27 0.91 -6.45
CA HIS A 326 20.15 0.41 -5.65
C HIS A 326 18.82 0.41 -6.43
N SER A 327 18.70 1.22 -7.49
CA SER A 327 17.52 1.30 -8.36
C SER A 327 17.61 0.35 -9.56
N ALA A 328 17.79 -0.95 -9.30
CA ALA A 328 17.93 -1.97 -10.33
C ALA A 328 16.68 -2.08 -11.24
N GLU A 329 15.52 -1.67 -10.76
CA GLU A 329 14.26 -1.61 -11.50
C GLU A 329 14.33 -0.71 -12.74
N LEU A 330 15.20 0.32 -12.75
CA LEU A 330 15.39 1.19 -13.92
C LEU A 330 16.07 0.47 -15.09
N ILE A 331 16.96 -0.48 -14.78
CA ILE A 331 17.62 -1.31 -15.79
C ILE A 331 16.61 -2.26 -16.42
N LYS A 332 15.73 -2.87 -15.60
CA LYS A 332 14.61 -3.69 -16.07
C LYS A 332 13.67 -2.87 -16.94
N LEU A 333 13.34 -1.65 -16.52
CA LEU A 333 12.53 -0.71 -17.30
C LEU A 333 13.16 -0.45 -18.68
N ALA A 334 14.44 -0.08 -18.74
CA ALA A 334 15.14 0.18 -20.00
C ALA A 334 15.20 -1.06 -20.90
N SER A 335 15.55 -2.22 -20.33
CA SER A 335 15.60 -3.49 -21.08
C SER A 335 14.24 -3.86 -21.67
N LEU A 336 13.17 -3.83 -20.88
CA LEU A 336 11.83 -4.19 -21.36
C LEU A 336 11.26 -3.16 -22.34
N MET A 337 11.62 -1.88 -22.17
CA MET A 337 11.12 -0.82 -23.03
C MET A 337 11.78 -0.83 -24.41
N PHE A 338 13.10 -0.90 -24.46
CA PHE A 338 13.88 -0.80 -25.70
C PHE A 338 14.22 -2.15 -26.32
N ALA A 339 14.07 -3.24 -25.57
CA ALA A 339 14.34 -4.59 -26.02
C ALA A 339 15.75 -4.78 -26.63
N PRO A 340 16.84 -4.42 -25.93
CA PRO A 340 18.19 -4.57 -26.46
C PRO A 340 18.55 -6.04 -26.71
N LYS A 341 19.52 -6.31 -27.58
CA LYS A 341 20.08 -7.68 -27.74
C LYS A 341 21.07 -8.02 -26.62
N HIS A 342 21.83 -7.02 -26.16
CA HIS A 342 22.86 -7.16 -25.14
C HIS A 342 22.71 -6.08 -24.07
N CYS A 343 22.91 -6.45 -22.82
CA CYS A 343 22.98 -5.53 -21.70
C CYS A 343 24.37 -5.59 -21.06
N VAL A 344 25.11 -4.47 -21.09
CA VAL A 344 26.39 -4.29 -20.41
C VAL A 344 26.13 -3.61 -19.07
N LEU A 345 26.32 -4.34 -17.99
CA LEU A 345 26.13 -3.86 -16.63
C LEU A 345 27.47 -3.42 -16.04
N ILE A 346 27.56 -2.14 -15.67
CA ILE A 346 28.73 -1.54 -15.03
C ILE A 346 28.45 -1.40 -13.55
N HIS A 347 29.28 -1.96 -12.68
CA HIS A 347 29.06 -1.85 -11.24
C HIS A 347 30.36 -1.68 -10.48
N THR A 348 30.28 -1.06 -9.30
CA THR A 348 31.41 -1.07 -8.36
C THR A 348 31.44 -2.38 -7.57
N GLY A 349 32.63 -2.82 -7.18
CA GLY A 349 32.76 -3.94 -6.23
C GLY A 349 32.05 -3.70 -4.90
N GLY A 350 31.71 -4.78 -4.19
CA GLY A 350 31.12 -4.71 -2.85
C GLY A 350 29.60 -4.93 -2.76
N SER A 351 28.87 -4.04 -2.08
CA SER A 351 27.46 -4.23 -1.68
C SER A 351 26.46 -4.37 -2.83
N ILE A 352 26.86 -4.00 -4.05
CA ILE A 352 26.02 -4.06 -5.26
C ILE A 352 26.04 -5.45 -5.92
N GLY A 353 27.00 -6.32 -5.56
CA GLY A 353 27.15 -7.65 -6.18
C GLY A 353 25.88 -8.50 -6.14
N LYS A 354 25.11 -8.46 -5.04
CA LYS A 354 23.82 -9.16 -4.95
C LYS A 354 22.78 -8.63 -5.96
N SER A 355 22.76 -7.32 -6.22
CA SER A 355 21.86 -6.72 -7.21
C SER A 355 22.25 -7.12 -8.63
N VAL A 356 23.55 -7.19 -8.92
CA VAL A 356 24.07 -7.69 -10.21
C VAL A 356 23.65 -9.13 -10.42
N THR A 357 23.91 -10.01 -9.45
CA THR A 357 23.51 -11.43 -9.55
C THR A 357 22.00 -11.59 -9.79
N LYS A 358 21.16 -10.85 -9.05
CA LYS A 358 19.72 -10.88 -9.24
C LYS A 358 19.30 -10.38 -10.63
N LEU A 359 19.96 -9.34 -11.15
CA LEU A 359 19.69 -8.83 -12.50
C LEU A 359 20.12 -9.83 -13.58
N THR A 360 21.32 -10.41 -13.47
CA THR A 360 21.81 -11.43 -14.40
C THR A 360 20.86 -12.64 -14.41
N GLN A 361 20.49 -13.15 -13.23
CA GLN A 361 19.51 -14.22 -13.10
C GLN A 361 18.17 -13.84 -13.75
N TRP A 362 17.70 -12.61 -13.55
CA TRP A 362 16.48 -12.12 -14.18
C TRP A 362 16.57 -12.05 -15.72
N PHE A 363 17.75 -11.76 -16.29
CA PHE A 363 17.98 -11.86 -17.74
C PHE A 363 17.97 -13.31 -18.23
N ASP A 364 18.57 -14.24 -17.47
CA ASP A 364 18.71 -15.65 -17.85
C ASP A 364 17.41 -16.46 -17.73
N GLU A 365 16.54 -16.13 -16.77
CA GLU A 365 15.34 -16.91 -16.44
C GLU A 365 14.19 -16.81 -17.44
N SER A 366 14.28 -16.00 -18.49
CA SER A 366 13.15 -15.79 -19.41
C SER A 366 13.57 -15.84 -20.87
N SER A 367 13.21 -16.93 -21.53
CA SER A 367 13.36 -17.13 -22.99
C SER A 367 12.64 -16.06 -23.83
N ASP A 368 11.63 -15.40 -23.27
CA ASP A 368 10.83 -14.36 -23.95
C ASP A 368 11.29 -12.92 -23.63
N ARG A 369 12.36 -12.73 -22.83
CA ARG A 369 12.86 -11.39 -22.50
C ARG A 369 13.89 -10.93 -23.52
N PRO A 370 13.81 -9.66 -23.98
CA PRO A 370 14.80 -9.11 -24.87
C PRO A 370 16.07 -8.72 -24.09
N GLY A 371 17.17 -9.38 -24.45
CA GLY A 371 18.51 -9.05 -23.98
C GLY A 371 19.13 -10.15 -23.15
N TYR A 372 20.39 -10.45 -23.43
CA TYR A 372 21.25 -11.27 -22.57
C TYR A 372 22.17 -10.35 -21.77
N ALA A 373 22.38 -10.64 -20.48
CA ALA A 373 23.42 -9.99 -19.70
C ALA A 373 24.78 -10.44 -20.26
N ASP A 374 25.54 -9.52 -20.84
CA ASP A 374 26.81 -9.86 -21.44
C ASP A 374 27.78 -10.37 -20.35
N PRO A 375 28.47 -11.51 -20.53
CA PRO A 375 29.54 -11.96 -19.63
C PRO A 375 30.65 -10.94 -19.43
N ASN A 376 30.74 -9.91 -20.29
CA ASN A 376 31.56 -8.73 -20.11
C ASN A 376 31.01 -7.72 -19.08
N SER A 377 29.97 -8.06 -18.30
CA SER A 377 29.58 -7.29 -17.12
C SER A 377 30.81 -7.13 -16.23
N SER A 378 31.29 -5.90 -16.09
CA SER A 378 32.61 -5.65 -15.53
C SER A 378 32.48 -4.99 -14.17
N GLU A 379 33.04 -5.64 -13.16
CA GLU A 379 33.29 -5.03 -11.86
C GLU A 379 34.40 -4.00 -12.02
N VAL A 380 34.10 -2.75 -11.68
CA VAL A 380 35.07 -1.66 -11.69
C VAL A 380 35.38 -1.28 -10.24
N PRO A 381 36.65 -1.08 -9.85
CA PRO A 381 36.97 -0.56 -8.52
C PRO A 381 36.33 0.82 -8.25
N ASP A 382 36.32 1.26 -6.99
CA ASP A 382 35.76 2.56 -6.59
C ASP A 382 36.88 3.61 -6.43
N ASP A 383 37.66 3.83 -7.49
CA ASP A 383 38.80 4.77 -7.54
C ASP A 383 38.83 5.61 -8.83
N VAL A 384 39.80 6.52 -8.98
CA VAL A 384 39.90 7.41 -10.16
C VAL A 384 40.29 6.63 -11.42
N ASP A 385 41.17 5.63 -11.30
CA ASP A 385 41.61 4.74 -12.40
C ASP A 385 40.44 3.92 -12.98
N SER A 386 39.36 3.80 -12.22
CA SER A 386 38.12 3.15 -12.62
C SER A 386 37.30 3.95 -13.64
N LEU A 387 37.49 5.27 -13.74
CA LEU A 387 36.84 6.07 -14.79
C LEU A 387 37.44 5.77 -16.17
N GLU A 388 38.76 5.69 -16.28
CA GLU A 388 39.44 5.33 -17.53
C GLU A 388 39.06 3.92 -18.00
N LYS A 389 38.88 2.98 -17.05
CA LYS A 389 38.37 1.65 -17.36
C LYS A 389 36.95 1.69 -17.94
N ILE A 390 36.05 2.47 -17.35
CA ILE A 390 34.69 2.67 -17.88
C ILE A 390 34.76 3.28 -19.29
N VAL A 391 35.58 4.31 -19.47
CA VAL A 391 35.75 4.97 -20.78
C VAL A 391 36.28 3.99 -21.83
N SER A 392 37.32 3.22 -21.51
CA SER A 392 37.91 2.23 -22.39
C SER A 392 36.94 1.08 -22.73
N MET A 393 36.23 0.57 -21.73
CA MET A 393 35.24 -0.50 -21.90
C MET A 393 34.09 -0.03 -22.80
N VAL A 394 33.45 1.09 -22.48
CA VAL A 394 32.33 1.62 -23.28
C VAL A 394 32.80 2.08 -24.66
N GLY A 395 34.01 2.62 -24.75
CA GLY A 395 34.63 3.03 -26.01
C GLY A 395 34.98 1.87 -26.95
N SER A 396 35.23 0.67 -26.41
CA SER A 396 35.54 -0.53 -27.21
C SER A 396 34.32 -1.31 -27.69
N LEU A 397 33.10 -0.93 -27.26
CA LEU A 397 31.87 -1.57 -27.71
C LEU A 397 31.67 -1.41 -29.23
N PRO A 398 31.23 -2.48 -29.93
CA PRO A 398 31.01 -2.44 -31.36
C PRO A 398 29.87 -1.48 -31.71
N ARG A 399 30.11 -0.62 -32.71
CA ARG A 399 29.17 0.39 -33.20
C ARG A 399 29.05 0.24 -34.71
N ASN A 400 27.86 -0.10 -35.17
CA ASN A 400 27.53 -0.11 -36.59
C ASN A 400 26.57 1.05 -36.84
N ILE A 401 27.09 2.18 -37.35
CA ILE A 401 26.26 3.35 -37.61
C ILE A 401 25.36 3.05 -38.79
N ASP A 402 24.05 2.98 -38.54
CA ASP A 402 23.03 2.91 -39.57
C ASP A 402 23.05 4.23 -40.37
N PRO A 403 23.35 4.21 -41.68
CA PRO A 403 23.42 5.42 -42.49
C PRO A 403 22.06 6.11 -42.65
N ALA A 404 20.93 5.40 -42.48
CA ALA A 404 19.59 5.97 -42.60
C ALA A 404 19.18 6.78 -41.35
N THR A 405 19.59 6.32 -40.15
CA THR A 405 19.18 6.95 -38.89
C THR A 405 20.34 7.64 -38.15
N GLY A 406 21.57 7.47 -38.63
CA GLY A 406 22.79 7.90 -37.95
C GLY A 406 23.01 7.25 -36.58
N SER A 407 22.33 6.13 -36.27
CA SER A 407 22.39 5.49 -34.95
C SER A 407 23.43 4.39 -34.92
N SER A 408 24.23 4.32 -33.85
CA SER A 408 25.23 3.27 -33.65
C SER A 408 24.67 1.93 -33.16
N GLY A 409 23.38 1.91 -32.77
CA GLY A 409 22.75 0.79 -32.08
C GLY A 409 23.10 0.70 -30.58
N VAL A 410 23.83 1.67 -30.01
CA VAL A 410 24.19 1.70 -28.59
C VAL A 410 23.32 2.70 -27.83
N LEU A 411 22.75 2.27 -26.69
CA LEU A 411 22.03 3.10 -25.74
C LEU A 411 22.79 3.16 -24.42
N LEU A 412 23.08 4.36 -23.95
CA LEU A 412 23.81 4.64 -22.72
C LEU A 412 22.83 5.17 -21.66
N ASP A 413 22.45 4.36 -20.67
CA ASP A 413 21.64 4.80 -19.53
C ASP A 413 22.53 5.49 -18.50
N VAL A 414 22.32 6.80 -18.37
CA VAL A 414 23.06 7.67 -17.46
C VAL A 414 22.29 8.01 -16.19
N THR A 415 21.12 7.40 -15.99
CA THR A 415 20.25 7.63 -14.84
C THR A 415 20.79 7.00 -13.55
N PRO A 416 21.09 5.69 -13.52
CA PRO A 416 21.56 5.06 -12.30
C PRO A 416 23.05 5.36 -12.05
N GLY A 417 23.46 5.30 -10.79
CA GLY A 417 24.87 5.30 -10.39
C GLY A 417 25.41 6.63 -9.87
N LYS A 418 26.71 6.64 -9.56
CA LYS A 418 27.42 7.84 -9.10
C LYS A 418 27.66 8.78 -10.28
N ARG A 419 27.58 10.09 -10.03
CA ARG A 419 27.84 11.13 -11.04
C ARG A 419 29.16 10.95 -11.80
N THR A 420 30.20 10.46 -11.13
CA THR A 420 31.50 10.20 -11.75
C THR A 420 31.43 9.09 -12.81
N MET A 421 30.75 7.99 -12.53
CA MET A 421 30.53 6.90 -13.49
C MET A 421 29.65 7.37 -14.66
N THR A 422 28.60 8.15 -14.37
CA THR A 422 27.76 8.78 -15.40
C THR A 422 28.60 9.65 -16.33
N LEU A 423 29.50 10.48 -15.79
CA LEU A 423 30.41 11.31 -16.60
C LEU A 423 31.38 10.46 -17.43
N ALA A 424 31.89 9.35 -16.89
CA ALA A 424 32.74 8.43 -17.65
C ALA A 424 31.99 7.80 -18.83
N ILE A 425 30.73 7.38 -18.65
CA ILE A 425 29.89 6.90 -19.76
C ILE A 425 29.67 7.99 -20.81
N LEU A 426 29.37 9.22 -20.38
CA LEU A 426 29.20 10.36 -21.28
C LEU A 426 30.47 10.68 -22.06
N GLN A 427 31.64 10.62 -21.42
CA GLN A 427 32.94 10.83 -22.06
C GLN A 427 33.28 9.72 -23.07
N ALA A 428 32.79 8.50 -22.84
CA ALA A 428 33.00 7.36 -23.72
C ALA A 428 32.03 7.31 -24.92
N ALA A 429 30.98 8.15 -24.89
CA ALA A 429 29.95 8.16 -25.91
C ALA A 429 30.54 8.60 -27.26
N GLN A 430 30.19 7.87 -28.32
CA GLN A 430 30.65 8.14 -29.67
C GLN A 430 29.50 8.62 -30.56
N GLN A 431 29.85 9.14 -31.73
CA GLN A 431 28.85 9.58 -32.71
C GLN A 431 27.81 8.49 -32.99
N GLY A 432 26.54 8.87 -32.96
CA GLY A 432 25.41 7.99 -33.22
C GLY A 432 24.93 7.21 -32.00
N ASP A 433 25.69 7.20 -30.90
CA ASP A 433 25.20 6.68 -29.62
C ASP A 433 24.01 7.51 -29.15
N ARG A 434 23.10 6.84 -28.44
CA ARG A 434 21.97 7.50 -27.78
C ARG A 434 22.17 7.47 -26.28
N ILE A 435 21.81 8.57 -25.63
CA ILE A 435 21.94 8.76 -24.19
C ILE A 435 20.54 8.79 -23.60
N LEU A 436 20.27 7.95 -22.61
CA LEU A 436 19.01 7.83 -21.90
C LEU A 436 19.14 8.40 -20.50
N CYS A 437 18.23 9.31 -20.14
CA CYS A 437 18.01 9.73 -18.76
C CYS A 437 16.53 9.60 -18.43
N TRP A 438 16.20 8.89 -17.36
CA TRP A 438 14.83 8.81 -16.84
C TRP A 438 14.51 10.04 -16.02
N TRP A 439 13.54 10.81 -16.51
CA TRP A 439 12.93 11.89 -15.74
C TRP A 439 11.67 11.38 -15.03
N HIS A 440 11.37 11.91 -13.86
CA HIS A 440 10.15 11.58 -13.13
C HIS A 440 9.74 12.75 -12.24
N ASP A 441 8.46 12.82 -11.91
CA ASP A 441 7.99 13.66 -10.81
C ASP A 441 8.29 12.98 -9.49
N THR A 442 8.62 13.76 -8.46
CA THR A 442 8.77 13.23 -7.11
C THR A 442 7.49 13.40 -6.32
N SER A 443 7.10 12.36 -5.57
CA SER A 443 6.03 12.43 -4.61
C SER A 443 6.45 13.36 -3.48
N ARG A 444 5.58 14.32 -3.15
CA ARG A 444 5.83 15.28 -2.06
C ARG A 444 5.94 14.60 -0.70
N TYR A 445 5.36 13.40 -0.56
CA TYR A 445 5.21 12.72 0.73
C TYR A 445 6.41 11.87 1.13
N ASN A 446 7.04 11.18 0.18
CA ASN A 446 8.11 10.23 0.45
C ASN A 446 9.40 10.52 -0.36
N ARG A 447 9.41 11.59 -1.16
CA ARG A 447 10.50 11.99 -2.08
C ARG A 447 10.86 10.90 -3.12
N ARG A 448 10.03 9.87 -3.29
CA ARG A 448 10.22 8.84 -4.32
C ARG A 448 9.68 9.33 -5.65
N ALA A 449 10.05 8.65 -6.73
CA ALA A 449 9.39 8.85 -8.01
C ALA A 449 7.89 8.54 -7.88
N LYS A 450 7.03 9.43 -8.36
CA LYS A 450 5.62 9.12 -8.53
C LYS A 450 5.51 7.97 -9.52
N PRO A 451 4.69 6.94 -9.23
CA PRO A 451 4.47 5.86 -10.17
C PRO A 451 4.00 6.45 -11.52
N LEU A 452 4.45 5.84 -12.62
CA LEU A 452 4.08 6.19 -14.00
C LEU A 452 4.45 7.60 -14.50
N SER A 453 4.99 8.47 -13.64
CA SER A 453 5.53 9.77 -14.05
C SER A 453 6.86 9.67 -14.81
N ILE A 454 7.41 8.45 -14.93
CA ILE A 454 8.69 8.20 -15.56
C ILE A 454 8.59 8.46 -17.07
N GLN A 455 9.47 9.32 -17.56
CA GLN A 455 9.60 9.68 -18.97
C GLN A 455 11.04 9.51 -19.44
N PRO A 456 11.27 8.84 -20.58
CA PRO A 456 12.59 8.72 -21.17
C PRO A 456 13.00 10.02 -21.87
N LEU A 457 14.08 10.65 -21.41
CA LEU A 457 14.75 11.71 -22.14
C LEU A 457 15.90 11.10 -22.93
N ILE A 458 15.84 11.21 -24.26
CA ILE A 458 16.85 10.63 -25.14
C ILE A 458 17.52 11.71 -25.96
N TRP A 459 18.85 11.66 -26.03
CA TRP A 459 19.67 12.48 -26.93
C TRP A 459 20.51 11.60 -27.85
N GLN A 460 20.88 12.13 -29.01
CA GLN A 460 21.85 11.52 -29.93
C GLN A 460 23.15 12.32 -29.93
N VAL A 461 24.28 11.60 -29.87
CA VAL A 461 25.62 12.18 -29.96
C VAL A 461 25.97 12.49 -31.42
N GLN A 462 26.34 13.74 -31.69
CA GLN A 462 26.71 14.24 -33.02
C GLN A 462 28.22 14.19 -33.27
N VAL A 463 28.63 14.32 -34.54
CA VAL A 463 30.05 14.36 -34.99
C VAL A 463 30.86 15.40 -34.20
N SER A 464 30.26 16.56 -33.92
CA SER A 464 30.89 17.66 -33.20
C SER A 464 30.95 17.47 -31.67
N GLY A 465 30.48 16.33 -31.14
CA GLY A 465 30.32 16.09 -29.72
C GLY A 465 29.08 16.75 -29.10
N GLY A 466 28.24 17.41 -29.91
CA GLY A 466 26.97 17.97 -29.45
C GLY A 466 25.89 16.91 -29.18
N LEU A 467 24.91 17.25 -28.35
CA LEU A 467 23.74 16.42 -28.06
C LEU A 467 22.49 16.99 -28.74
N VAL A 468 21.78 16.17 -29.51
CA VAL A 468 20.50 16.54 -30.13
C VAL A 468 19.37 15.80 -29.43
N PRO A 469 18.36 16.49 -28.86
CA PRO A 469 17.23 15.83 -28.23
C PRO A 469 16.38 15.10 -29.27
N LEU A 470 16.03 13.83 -28.97
CA LEU A 470 15.17 12.98 -29.80
C LEU A 470 13.74 12.85 -29.24
N CYS A 471 13.54 13.26 -27.98
CA CYS A 471 12.22 13.29 -27.33
C CYS A 471 11.74 14.74 -27.14
N PRO A 472 10.42 14.99 -27.15
CA PRO A 472 9.86 16.25 -26.66
C PRO A 472 10.32 16.51 -25.22
N GLN A 473 10.72 17.74 -24.90
CA GLN A 473 11.00 18.09 -23.50
C GLN A 473 9.71 18.04 -22.67
N PRO A 474 9.77 17.62 -21.40
CA PRO A 474 8.61 17.62 -20.52
C PRO A 474 8.02 19.03 -20.44
N LEU A 475 6.70 19.14 -20.68
CA LEU A 475 5.96 20.41 -20.80
C LEU A 475 6.13 21.34 -19.58
N ASN A 476 6.47 20.80 -18.40
CA ASN A 476 6.66 21.55 -17.16
C ASN A 476 8.02 22.27 -17.04
N ARG A 477 8.85 22.27 -18.11
CA ARG A 477 10.16 22.95 -18.15
C ARG A 477 10.22 24.18 -19.06
N GLN A 478 9.10 24.79 -19.44
CA GLN A 478 9.21 26.17 -19.93
C GLN A 478 9.64 27.04 -18.74
N PRO A 479 10.85 27.66 -18.75
CA PRO A 479 11.12 28.72 -17.80
C PRO A 479 10.03 29.76 -18.03
N SER A 480 9.30 30.12 -16.98
CA SER A 480 8.51 31.34 -16.99
C SER A 480 9.50 32.46 -17.36
N VAL A 481 9.46 32.89 -18.61
CA VAL A 481 10.09 34.13 -19.02
C VAL A 481 9.27 35.21 -18.35
N GLU A 482 9.58 35.48 -17.08
CA GLU A 482 9.24 36.73 -16.44
C GLU A 482 9.91 37.81 -17.29
N SER A 483 9.07 38.50 -18.05
CA SER A 483 9.38 39.72 -18.78
C SER A 483 9.88 40.76 -17.80
N SER A 484 11.19 40.77 -17.55
CA SER A 484 11.90 41.91 -17.00
C SER A 484 12.04 42.94 -18.11
N HIS A 485 11.14 43.92 -18.15
CA HIS A 485 11.41 45.30 -18.62
C HIS A 485 10.17 46.18 -18.43
N GLU A 486 10.03 46.77 -17.23
CA GLU A 486 9.55 48.15 -17.13
C GLU A 486 10.50 48.89 -16.18
N SER A 487 11.30 49.78 -16.77
CA SER A 487 12.06 50.80 -16.05
C SER A 487 11.12 51.96 -15.73
N PRO A 488 11.07 52.48 -14.49
CA PRO A 488 10.32 53.70 -14.23
C PRO A 488 11.13 54.91 -14.67
N SER A 489 10.45 55.81 -15.37
CA SER A 489 10.82 57.24 -15.50
C SER A 489 10.29 58.00 -14.29
#